data_AF-A0A644XCC1-F1
#
_entry.id   AF-A0A644XCC1-F1
#
_cell.length_a   1.000
_cell.length_b   1.000
_cell.length_c   1.000
_cell.angle_alpha   90.00
_cell.angle_beta   90.00
_cell.angle_gamma   90.00
#
_symmetry.space_group_name_H-M   'P 1'
#
loop_
_entity.id
_entity.type
_entity.pdbx_description
1 polymer ?
#
loop_
_entity_poly.entity_id
_entity_poly.type
_entity_poly.pdbx_seq_one_letter_code
_entity_poly.pdbx_strand_id
1 'polypeptide(L)' 'MSITPKKPFWEELPDYVIVNTHSNDFEHAVNQTVDGVNDLIKQGFVPIGGVQIVELMGPEGALVVVSQSMVRRPEVAK' A
#
# COMPACT_ATOMS: atom_id res chain seq x y z
N MET A 1 -19.86 25.84 13.58
CA MET A 1 -19.56 25.59 12.16
C MET A 1 -19.04 24.16 12.06
N SER A 2 -19.76 23.26 11.41
CA SER A 2 -19.30 21.89 11.17
C SER A 2 -18.43 21.90 9.91
N ILE A 3 -17.14 21.61 10.05
CA ILE A 3 -16.27 21.33 8.91
C ILE A 3 -16.53 19.87 8.56
N THR A 4 -17.63 19.59 7.88
CA THR A 4 -17.80 18.28 7.25
C THR A 4 -16.75 18.20 6.14
N PRO A 5 -15.78 17.27 6.19
CA PRO A 5 -14.79 17.14 5.13
C PRO A 5 -15.54 16.92 3.80
N LYS A 6 -15.31 17.79 2.83
CA LYS A 6 -15.84 17.61 1.48
C LYS A 6 -15.09 16.42 0.88
N LYS A 7 -15.78 15.28 0.86
CA LYS A 7 -15.34 13.99 0.33
C LYS A 7 -14.12 13.38 1.02
N PRO A 8 -14.00 12.06 1.03
CA PRO A 8 -12.78 11.43 1.49
C PRO A 8 -11.62 11.73 0.52
N PHE A 9 -10.43 12.01 1.05
CA PHE A 9 -9.26 12.40 0.24
C PHE A 9 -8.88 11.38 -0.84
N TRP A 10 -9.31 10.12 -0.70
CA TRP A 10 -9.07 9.04 -1.65
C TRP A 10 -9.92 9.11 -2.92
N GLU A 11 -11.04 9.85 -2.93
CA GLU A 11 -11.84 10.07 -4.14
C GLU A 11 -11.18 11.06 -5.12
N GLU A 12 -10.15 11.80 -4.69
CA GLU A 12 -9.41 12.78 -5.51
C GLU A 12 -8.06 12.23 -6.02
N LEU A 13 -7.69 10.99 -5.68
CA LEU A 13 -6.42 10.39 -6.10
C LEU A 13 -6.59 9.77 -7.49
N PRO A 14 -5.95 10.32 -8.55
CA PRO A 14 -6.25 9.95 -9.92
C PRO A 14 -5.79 8.55 -10.33
N ASP A 15 -5.10 7.80 -9.47
CA ASP A 15 -4.78 6.37 -9.61
C ASP A 15 -4.18 5.91 -8.25
N TYR A 16 -4.98 5.27 -7.38
CA TYR A 16 -4.57 4.78 -6.06
C TYR A 16 -4.44 3.25 -6.07
N VAL A 17 -3.29 2.74 -5.61
CA VAL A 17 -2.99 1.30 -5.55
C VAL A 17 -2.49 0.94 -4.15
N ILE A 18 -2.84 -0.26 -3.68
CA ILE A 18 -2.28 -0.83 -2.46
C ILE A 18 -1.50 -2.07 -2.84
N VAL A 19 -0.22 -2.12 -2.48
CA VAL A 19 0.59 -3.34 -2.54
C VAL A 19 0.35 -4.10 -1.25
N ASN A 20 -0.24 -5.30 -1.35
CA ASN A 20 -0.48 -6.18 -0.22
C ASN A 20 0.18 -7.53 -0.47
N THR A 21 1.04 -7.96 0.44
CA THR A 21 1.60 -9.32 0.44
C THR A 21 1.23 -10.02 1.72
N HIS A 22 1.06 -11.33 1.64
CA HIS A 22 0.73 -12.17 2.78
C HIS A 22 1.60 -13.43 2.76
N SER A 23 2.22 -13.75 3.89
CA SER A 23 3.09 -14.91 4.03
C SER A 23 3.12 -15.37 5.48
N ASN A 24 3.44 -16.64 5.70
CA ASN A 24 3.69 -17.18 7.03
C ASN A 24 5.14 -16.90 7.49
N ASP A 25 5.94 -16.31 6.59
CA ASP A 25 7.31 -15.85 6.81
C ASP A 25 7.35 -14.32 6.66
N PHE A 26 7.75 -13.64 7.74
CA PHE A 26 7.83 -12.18 7.81
C PHE A 26 8.79 -11.60 6.77
N GLU A 27 10.00 -12.16 6.65
CA GLU A 27 11.01 -11.65 5.70
C GLU A 27 10.51 -11.82 4.27
N HIS A 28 9.84 -12.94 3.98
CA HIS A 28 9.24 -13.17 2.67
C HIS A 28 8.14 -12.16 2.35
N ALA A 29 7.22 -11.87 3.29
CA ALA A 29 6.18 -10.87 3.09
C ALA A 29 6.77 -9.49 2.83
N VAL A 30 7.76 -9.07 3.62
CA VAL A 30 8.44 -7.77 3.46
C VAL A 30 9.12 -7.67 2.11
N ASN A 31 9.93 -8.66 1.72
CA ASN A 31 10.68 -8.64 0.47
C ASN A 31 9.74 -8.54 -0.75
N GLN A 32 8.66 -9.32 -0.78
CA GLN A 32 7.68 -9.23 -1.88
C GLN A 32 6.97 -7.87 -1.92
N THR A 33 6.65 -7.27 -0.77
CA THR A 33 6.06 -5.92 -0.77
C THR A 33 7.04 -4.89 -1.32
N VAL A 34 8.32 -4.96 -0.91
CA VAL A 34 9.37 -4.07 -1.42
C VAL A 34 9.53 -4.19 -2.93
N ASP A 35 9.53 -5.41 -3.47
CA ASP A 35 9.61 -5.65 -4.91
C ASP A 35 8.42 -5.03 -5.66
N GLY A 36 7.19 -5.27 -5.18
CA GLY A 36 5.98 -4.68 -5.75
C GLY A 36 5.94 -3.16 -5.69
N VAL A 37 6.41 -2.56 -4.59
CA VAL A 37 6.56 -1.11 -4.44
C VAL A 37 7.58 -0.56 -5.44
N ASN A 38 8.73 -1.22 -5.60
CA ASN A 38 9.77 -0.80 -6.55
C ASN A 38 9.28 -0.84 -8.00
N ASP A 39 8.49 -1.84 -8.38
CA ASP A 39 7.92 -1.93 -9.72
C ASP A 39 6.87 -0.85 -9.99
N LEU A 40 6.07 -0.47 -8.98
CA LEU A 40 5.15 0.65 -9.09
C LEU A 40 5.88 2.00 -9.15
N ILE A 41 6.99 2.16 -8.42
CA ILE A 41 7.83 3.37 -8.51
C ILE A 41 8.34 3.56 -9.94
N LYS A 42 8.81 2.49 -10.60
CA LYS A 42 9.23 2.53 -12.01
C LYS A 42 8.09 2.94 -12.96
N GLN A 43 6.84 2.69 -12.59
CA GLN A 43 5.63 3.07 -13.35
C GLN A 43 5.12 4.49 -13.02
N GLY A 44 5.83 5.24 -12.17
CA GLY A 44 5.48 6.61 -11.80
C GLY A 44 4.55 6.75 -10.60
N PHE A 45 4.38 5.68 -9.80
CA PHE A 45 3.70 5.76 -8.52
C PHE A 45 4.64 6.22 -7.41
N VAL A 46 4.09 6.82 -6.36
CA VAL A 46 4.80 7.16 -5.15
C VAL A 46 4.10 6.64 -3.91
N PRO A 47 4.85 6.15 -2.91
CA PRO A 47 4.28 5.76 -1.63
C PRO A 47 3.61 6.93 -0.93
N ILE A 48 2.43 6.68 -0.36
CA ILE A 48 1.73 7.60 0.53
C ILE A 48 1.41 6.92 1.84
N GLY A 49 1.50 7.67 2.94
CA GLY A 49 1.34 7.12 4.28
C GLY A 49 2.51 6.24 4.72
N GLY A 50 2.30 5.46 5.77
CA GLY A 50 3.28 4.51 6.31
C GLY A 50 3.00 3.08 5.86
N VAL A 51 4.02 2.22 5.97
CA VAL A 51 3.86 0.77 5.81
C VAL A 51 3.00 0.24 6.96
N GLN A 52 1.99 -0.55 6.64
CA GLN A 52 1.22 -1.28 7.64
C GLN A 52 1.67 -2.74 7.65
N ILE A 53 1.98 -3.24 8.84
CA ILE A 53 2.31 -4.65 9.04
C ILE A 53 1.33 -5.20 10.07
N VAL A 54 0.63 -6.27 9.71
CA VAL A 54 -0.33 -6.94 10.57
C VAL A 54 0.04 -8.41 10.64
N GLU A 55 0.23 -8.91 11.86
CA GLU A 55 0.37 -10.34 12.11
C GLU A 55 -0.97 -10.89 12.60
N LEU A 56 -1.55 -11.80 11.84
CA LEU A 56 -2.82 -12.45 12.14
C LEU A 56 -2.54 -13.89 12.60
N MET A 57 -2.89 -14.19 13.84
CA MET A 57 -2.78 -15.55 14.38
C MET A 57 -4.02 -16.37 14.02
N GLY A 58 -3.84 -17.38 13.17
CA GLY A 58 -4.88 -18.32 12.77
C GLY A 58 -4.62 -19.75 13.27
N PRO A 59 -5.58 -20.67 13.08
CA PRO A 59 -5.40 -22.08 13.40
C PRO A 59 -4.25 -22.75 12.64
N GLU A 60 -3.89 -22.19 11.48
CA GLU A 60 -2.83 -22.68 10.59
C GLU A 60 -1.47 -21.99 10.81
N GLY A 61 -1.38 -21.07 11.77
CA GLY A 61 -0.14 -20.33 12.11
C GLY A 61 -0.30 -18.81 12.02
N ALA A 62 0.84 -18.11 12.11
CA ALA A 62 0.91 -16.66 11.95
C ALA A 62 0.91 -16.29 10.47
N LEU A 63 -0.01 -15.41 10.08
CA LEU A 63 -0.07 -14.79 8.75
C LEU A 63 0.40 -13.35 8.87
N VAL A 64 1.54 -13.03 8.27
CA VAL A 64 2.05 -11.67 8.17
C VAL A 64 1.51 -11.02 6.91
N VAL A 65 0.81 -9.91 7.07
CA VAL A 65 0.32 -9.05 5.99
C VAL A 65 1.11 -7.75 6.01
N VAL A 66 1.75 -7.42 4.89
CA VAL A 66 2.46 -6.15 4.69
C VAL A 66 1.73 -5.34 3.61
N SER A 67 1.47 -4.07 3.90
CA SER A 67 0.71 -3.17 3.03
C SER A 67 1.40 -1.84 2.83
N GLN A 68 1.45 -1.35 1.58
CA GLN A 68 1.87 0.00 1.24
C GLN A 68 0.89 0.64 0.24
N SER A 69 0.35 1.79 0.61
CA SER A 69 -0.47 2.63 -0.25
C SER A 69 0.39 3.46 -1.20
N MET A 70 -0.04 3.58 -2.46
CA MET A 70 0.68 4.24 -3.54
C MET A 70 -0.28 5.11 -4.36
N VAL A 71 0.21 6.24 -4.89
CA VAL A 71 -0.54 7.09 -5.83
C VAL A 71 0.29 7.42 -7.05
N ARG A 72 -0.35 7.49 -8.21
CA ARG A 72 0.34 7.93 -9.43
C ARG A 72 0.61 9.42 -9.40
N ARG A 73 1.84 9.83 -9.72
CA ARG A 73 2.13 11.25 -9.96
C ARG A 73 1.58 11.66 -11.33
N PRO A 74 0.70 12.67 -11.41
CA PRO A 74 0.16 13.16 -12.69
C PRO A 74 1.26 13.62 -13.67
N GLU A 75 2.41 14.05 -13.15
CA GLU A 75 3.50 14.65 -13.93
C GLU A 75 4.35 13.65 -14.72
N VAL A 76 4.21 12.34 -14.43
CA VAL A 76 5.01 11.26 -15.06
C VAL A 76 4.22 10.53 -16.18
N ALA A 77 2.91 10.79 -16.30
CA ALA A 77 2.09 10.27 -17.39
C ALA A 77 2.21 11.21 -18.62
N LYS A 78 3.34 11.16 -19.33
CA LYS A 78 3.52 11.79 -20.63
C LYS A 78 3.95 10.75 -21.67
#